data_AF-D7CEI8-F1
#
_entry.id   AF-D7CEI8-F1
#
_cell.length_a   1.000
_cell.length_b   1.000
_cell.length_c   1.000
_cell.angle_alpha   90.00
_cell.angle_beta   90.00
_cell.angle_gamma   90.00
#
_symmetry.space_group_name_H-M   'P 1'
#
loop_
_entity.id
_entity.type
_entity.pdbx_description
1 polymer ?
#
loop_
_entity_poly.entity_id
_entity_poly.type
_entity_poly.pdbx_seq_one_letter_code
_entity_poly.pdbx_strand_id
1 'polypeptide(L)' 'MVLPLADQANLLWSLGATLQEEEIGAAASALASAGMRQEMEIILRAAESAGRDSVKIMIAFSDNR' A
#
# COMPACT_ATOMS: atom_id res chain seq x y z
N MET A 1 -3.53 -18.88 -11.45
CA MET A 1 -2.41 -19.32 -10.61
C MET A 1 -2.38 -18.39 -9.40
N VAL A 2 -2.51 -18.93 -8.18
CA VAL A 2 -2.38 -18.15 -6.95
C VAL A 2 -0.88 -17.93 -6.72
N LEU A 3 -0.45 -16.67 -6.64
CA LEU A 3 0.91 -16.34 -6.22
C LEU A 3 1.12 -16.85 -4.79
N PRO A 4 2.27 -17.46 -4.48
CA PRO A 4 2.57 -17.83 -3.10
C PRO A 4 2.56 -16.58 -2.22
N LEU A 5 2.07 -16.72 -0.99
CA LEU A 5 1.85 -15.60 -0.06
C LEU A 5 3.11 -14.75 0.16
N ALA A 6 4.28 -15.38 0.12
CA ALA A 6 5.58 -14.72 0.22
C ALA A 6 5.86 -13.81 -0.99
N ASP A 7 5.58 -14.26 -2.21
CA ASP A 7 5.73 -13.42 -3.40
C ASP A 7 4.74 -12.26 -3.39
N GLN A 8 3.50 -12.48 -2.95
CA GLN A 8 2.50 -11.41 -2.84
C GLN A 8 2.96 -10.32 -1.87
N ALA A 9 3.44 -10.71 -0.67
CA ALA A 9 3.95 -9.76 0.31
C ALA A 9 5.18 -9.01 -0.21
N ASN A 10 6.09 -9.69 -0.91
CA ASN A 10 7.29 -9.07 -1.47
C ASN A 10 6.94 -8.06 -2.58
N LEU A 11 5.94 -8.38 -3.40
CA LEU A 11 5.42 -7.48 -4.44
C LEU A 11 4.80 -6.22 -3.84
N LEU A 12 3.94 -6.37 -2.83
CA LEU A 12 3.34 -5.25 -2.10
C LEU A 12 4.39 -4.38 -1.42
N TRP A 13 5.43 -5.01 -0.84
CA TRP A 13 6.54 -4.29 -0.25
C TRP A 13 7.30 -3.47 -1.29
N SER A 14 7.59 -4.08 -2.44
CA SER A 14 8.29 -3.39 -3.53
C SER A 14 7.44 -2.24 -4.10
N LEU A 15 6.12 -2.41 -4.19
CA LEU A 15 5.19 -1.37 -4.61
C LEU A 15 5.17 -0.21 -3.62
N GLY A 16 5.01 -0.48 -2.32
CA GLY A 16 5.00 0.56 -1.29
C GLY A 16 6.30 1.37 -1.24
N ALA A 17 7.45 0.76 -1.53
CA ALA A 17 8.73 1.45 -1.57
C ALA A 17 8.93 2.33 -2.83
N THR A 18 8.37 1.92 -3.97
CA THR A 18 8.64 2.54 -5.28
C THR A 18 7.58 3.54 -5.72
N LEU A 19 6.32 3.31 -5.35
CA LEU A 19 5.20 4.17 -5.72
C LEU A 19 5.28 5.55 -5.05
N GLN A 20 4.57 6.51 -5.64
CA GLN A 20 4.39 7.84 -5.07
C GLN A 20 3.30 7.83 -4.01
N GLU A 21 3.31 8.82 -3.10
CA GLU A 21 2.37 8.91 -1.99
C GLU A 21 0.89 8.83 -2.42
N GLU A 22 0.53 9.43 -3.56
CA GLU A 22 -0.83 9.38 -4.12
C GLU A 22 -1.25 7.96 -4.54
N GLU A 23 -0.38 7.27 -5.26
CA GLU A 23 -0.60 5.89 -5.72
C GLU A 23 -0.67 4.90 -4.55
N ILE A 24 0.14 5.13 -3.51
CA ILE A 24 0.11 4.34 -2.27
C ILE A 24 -1.24 4.54 -1.55
N GLY A 25 -1.73 5.78 -1.48
CA GLY A 25 -3.04 6.09 -0.91
C GLY A 25 -4.19 5.41 -1.66
N ALA A 26 -4.18 5.48 -2.99
CA ALA A 26 -5.17 4.80 -3.83
C ALA A 26 -5.12 3.27 -3.68
N ALA A 27 -3.93 2.68 -3.68
CA ALA A 27 -3.74 1.24 -3.47
C ALA A 27 -4.21 0.80 -2.08
N ALA A 28 -3.88 1.57 -1.03
CA ALA A 28 -4.35 1.31 0.32
C ALA A 28 -5.89 1.39 0.42
N SER A 29 -6.53 2.36 -0.25
CA SER A 29 -7.99 2.45 -0.31
C SER A 29 -8.64 1.28 -1.05
N ALA A 30 -8.06 0.86 -2.18
CA ALA A 30 -8.53 -0.31 -2.90
C ALA A 30 -8.44 -1.59 -2.06
N LEU A 31 -7.31 -1.79 -1.36
CA LEU A 31 -7.09 -2.93 -0.46
C LEU A 31 -8.05 -2.89 0.74
N ALA A 32 -8.29 -1.71 1.31
CA ALA A 32 -9.25 -1.53 2.40
C ALA A 32 -10.69 -1.86 1.95
N SER A 33 -11.11 -1.39 0.77
CA SER A 33 -12.41 -1.71 0.17
C SER A 33 -12.57 -3.20 -0.17
N ALA A 34 -11.48 -3.88 -0.52
CA ALA A 34 -11.44 -5.32 -0.76
C ALA A 34 -11.39 -6.17 0.52
N GLY A 35 -11.31 -5.55 1.70
CA GLY A 35 -11.15 -6.26 2.99
C GLY A 35 -9.74 -6.82 3.24
N MET A 36 -8.77 -6.46 2.39
CA MET A 36 -7.38 -6.93 2.41
C MET A 36 -6.51 -6.10 3.36
N ARG A 37 -6.79 -6.20 4.67
CA ARG A 37 -6.10 -5.37 5.69
C ARG A 37 -4.61 -5.68 5.82
N GLN A 38 -4.21 -6.94 5.71
CA GLN A 38 -2.79 -7.32 5.82
C GLN A 38 -1.98 -6.72 4.67
N GLU A 39 -2.48 -6.83 3.45
CA GLU A 39 -1.86 -6.25 2.26
C GLU A 39 -1.78 -4.72 2.34
N MET A 40 -2.82 -4.06 2.86
CA MET A 40 -2.81 -2.63 3.13
C MET A 40 -1.71 -2.26 4.16
N GLU A 41 -1.58 -3.01 5.25
CA GLU A 41 -0.50 -2.75 6.22
C GLU A 41 0.89 -2.95 5.62
N ILE A 42 1.07 -3.93 4.73
CA ILE A 42 2.34 -4.21 4.06
C ILE A 42 2.75 -3.02 3.18
N ILE A 43 1.82 -2.48 2.37
CA ILE A 43 2.14 -1.37 1.47
C ILE A 43 2.46 -0.08 2.24
N LEU A 44 1.75 0.17 3.35
CA LEU A 44 1.97 1.34 4.20
C LEU A 44 3.31 1.25 4.94
N ARG A 45 3.64 0.10 5.54
CA ARG A 45 4.94 -0.09 6.21
C ARG A 45 6.10 0.01 5.24
N ALA A 46 5.94 -0.49 4.02
CA ALA A 46 6.96 -0.37 2.99
C ALA A 46 7.19 1.07 2.55
N ALA A 47 6.11 1.85 2.42
CA ALA A 47 6.19 3.28 2.14
C ALA A 47 6.89 4.05 3.26
N GLU A 48 6.52 3.78 4.53
CA GLU A 48 7.19 4.37 5.70
C GLU A 48 8.68 4.01 5.74
N SER A 49 9.02 2.75 5.48
CA SER A 49 10.42 2.28 5.43
C SER A 49 11.21 2.93 4.30
N ALA A 50 10.55 3.34 3.21
CA ALA A 50 11.17 4.06 2.09
C ALA A 50 11.22 5.59 2.32
N GLY A 51 10.74 6.09 3.46
CA GLY A 51 10.73 7.51 3.80
C GLY A 51 9.64 8.31 3.09
N ARG A 52 8.56 7.65 2.67
CA ARG A 52 7.39 8.33 2.07
C ARG A 52 6.63 9.12 3.12
N ASP A 53 6.02 10.21 2.70
CA ASP A 53 5.26 11.09 3.58
C ASP A 53 3.91 10.45 3.94
N SER A 54 3.82 9.94 5.16
CA SER A 54 2.62 9.25 5.66
C SER A 54 1.38 10.15 5.67
N VAL A 55 1.56 11.47 5.78
CA VAL A 55 0.46 12.44 5.78
C VAL A 55 -0.12 12.57 4.38
N LYS A 56 0.72 12.72 3.35
CA LYS A 56 0.26 12.74 1.95
C LYS A 56 -0.43 11.44 1.55
N ILE A 57 0.11 10.30 1.99
CA ILE A 57 -0.54 9.00 1.76
C ILE A 57 -1.93 8.96 2.40
N MET A 58 -2.08 9.46 3.62
CA MET A 58 -3.38 9.49 4.32
C MET A 58 -4.38 10.44 3.66
N ILE A 59 -3.91 11.57 3.11
CA ILE A 59 -4.74 12.50 2.33
C ILE A 59 -5.25 11.79 1.07
N ALA A 60 -4.36 11.18 0.29
CA ALA A 60 -4.74 10.44 -0.92
C ALA A 60 -5.65 9.23 -0.64
N PHE A 61 -5.44 8.55 0.49
CA PHE A 61 -6.33 7.49 0.98
C PHE A 61 -7.74 8.01 1.28
N SER A 62 -7.85 9.19 1.90
CA SER A 62 -9.14 9.79 2.28
C SER A 62 -9.88 10.40 1.08
N ASP A 63 -9.14 10.87 0.07
CA ASP A 63 -9.69 11.40 -1.19
C ASP A 63 -10.28 10.30 -2.09
N ASN A 64 -9.69 9.09 -2.05
CA ASN A 64 -10.14 7.94 -2.85
C ASN A 64 -11.36 7.18 -2.27
N ARG A 65 -12.04 7.73 -1.25
CA ARG A 65 -13.13 7.06 -0.50
C ARG A 65 -14.48 7.69 -0.77
#